data_AF-A0A924L107-F1
#
_entry.id   AF-A0A924L107-F1
#
_cell.length_a   1.000
_cell.length_b   1.000
_cell.length_c   1.000
_cell.angle_alpha   90.00
_cell.angle_beta   90.00
_cell.angle_gamma   90.00
#
_symmetry.space_group_name_H-M   'P 1'
#
loop_
_entity.id
_entity.type
_entity.pdbx_description
1 polymer ?
#
loop_
_entity_poly.entity_id
_entity_poly.type
_entity_poly.pdbx_seq_one_letter_code
_entity_poly.pdbx_strand_id
1 'polypeptide(L)'
;DAVQKLIYTSNGEGTMTVVKEISKDKFVVAATITTKKSARTLAVDEVTHKIYLPAADLEAAPAGGGMQKKMIAGSFQVLVFGQ
;
A
#
# COMPACT_ATOMS: atom_id res chain seq x y z
N ASP A 1 -8.05 -5.00 -9.41
CA ASP A 1 -8.76 -6.28 -9.42
C ASP A 1 -10.04 -6.13 -10.22
N ALA A 2 -10.00 -6.62 -11.47
CA ALA A 2 -11.14 -6.50 -12.37
C ALA A 2 -12.35 -7.34 -11.92
N VAL A 3 -12.12 -8.50 -11.33
CA VAL A 3 -13.18 -9.43 -10.89
C VAL A 3 -13.94 -8.84 -9.71
N GLN A 4 -13.21 -8.33 -8.70
CA GLN A 4 -13.82 -7.70 -7.53
C GLN A 4 -14.22 -6.26 -7.77
N LYS A 5 -13.89 -5.66 -8.93
CA LYS A 5 -14.11 -4.23 -9.21
C LYS A 5 -13.50 -3.32 -8.15
N LEU A 6 -12.30 -3.68 -7.70
CA LEU A 6 -11.54 -2.96 -6.69
C LEU A 6 -10.27 -2.35 -7.29
N ILE A 7 -10.01 -1.12 -6.90
CA ILE A 7 -8.82 -0.35 -7.23
C ILE A 7 -8.05 -0.11 -5.93
N TYR A 8 -6.74 -0.32 -5.97
CA TYR A 8 -5.85 -0.15 -4.82
C TYR A 8 -4.81 0.92 -5.13
N THR A 9 -4.60 1.86 -4.20
CA THR A 9 -3.57 2.89 -4.33
C THR A 9 -2.62 2.81 -3.14
N SER A 10 -1.33 2.61 -3.38
CA SER A 10 -0.29 2.72 -2.37
C SER A 10 0.10 4.19 -2.23
N ASN A 11 -0.32 4.84 -1.14
CA ASN A 11 -0.22 6.30 -1.01
C ASN A 11 1.18 6.77 -0.57
N GLY A 12 2.07 5.85 -0.17
CA GLY A 12 3.46 6.17 0.22
C GLY A 12 3.60 6.96 1.53
N GLU A 13 2.50 7.35 2.16
CA GLU A 13 2.41 8.04 3.45
C GLU A 13 2.04 7.10 4.61
N GLY A 14 2.01 5.79 4.35
CA GLY A 14 1.68 4.76 5.33
C GLY A 14 0.22 4.32 5.29
N THR A 15 -0.43 4.50 4.14
CA THR A 15 -1.79 4.02 3.90
C THR A 15 -1.92 3.40 2.51
N MET A 16 -2.92 2.54 2.35
CA MET A 16 -3.44 2.08 1.07
C MET A 16 -4.93 2.40 1.01
N THR A 17 -5.37 3.07 -0.06
CA THR A 17 -6.81 3.30 -0.29
C THR A 17 -7.36 2.18 -1.16
N VAL A 18 -8.52 1.68 -0.77
CA VAL A 18 -9.32 0.73 -1.54
C VAL A 18 -10.53 1.45 -2.08
N VAL A 19 -10.68 1.49 -3.40
CA VAL A 19 -11.80 2.13 -4.08
C VAL A 19 -12.63 1.05 -4.77
N LYS A 20 -13.95 1.08 -4.56
CA LYS A 20 -14.92 0.21 -5.21
C LYS A 20 -15.57 0.93 -6.38
N GLU A 21 -15.53 0.32 -7.55
CA GLU A 21 -16.38 0.71 -8.67
C GLU A 21 -17.79 0.17 -8.45
N ILE A 22 -18.76 1.09 -8.35
CA ILE A 22 -20.19 0.78 -8.21
C ILE A 22 -20.86 0.71 -9.58
N SER A 23 -20.47 1.62 -10.48
CA SER A 23 -20.86 1.63 -11.89
C SER A 23 -19.77 2.32 -12.71
N LYS A 24 -19.92 2.33 -14.05
CA LYS A 24 -18.95 2.91 -15.01
C LYS A 24 -18.44 4.30 -14.61
N ASP A 25 -19.31 5.13 -14.03
CA ASP A 25 -19.00 6.52 -13.69
C ASP A 25 -19.10 6.79 -12.17
N LYS A 26 -19.23 5.75 -11.34
CA LYS A 26 -19.37 5.89 -9.88
C LYS A 26 -18.36 5.01 -9.14
N PHE A 27 -17.46 5.68 -8.43
CA PHE A 27 -16.43 5.07 -7.60
C PHE A 27 -16.55 5.60 -6.17
N VAL A 28 -16.40 4.72 -5.19
CA VAL A 28 -16.48 5.08 -3.77
C VAL A 28 -15.28 4.52 -3.02
N VAL A 29 -14.76 5.27 -2.05
CA VAL A 29 -13.74 4.73 -1.14
C VAL A 29 -14.40 3.66 -0.28
N ALA A 30 -13.96 2.42 -0.43
CA ALA A 30 -14.43 1.28 0.35
C ALA A 30 -13.69 1.17 1.68
N ALA A 31 -12.39 1.47 1.68
CA ALA A 31 -11.56 1.46 2.89
C ALA A 31 -10.29 2.30 2.71
N THR A 32 -9.73 2.75 3.85
CA THR A 32 -8.36 3.23 3.95
C THR A 32 -7.65 2.37 4.98
N ILE A 33 -6.64 1.63 4.56
CA ILE A 33 -5.94 0.66 5.39
C ILE A 33 -4.57 1.22 5.76
N THR A 34 -4.21 1.16 7.05
CA THR A 34 -2.87 1.53 7.51
C THR A 34 -1.84 0.52 7.02
N THR A 35 -0.74 1.03 6.48
CA THR A 35 0.41 0.26 5.99
C THR A 35 1.71 0.85 6.54
N LYS A 36 2.87 0.49 5.96
CA LYS A 36 4.15 1.12 6.27
C LYS A 36 4.42 2.30 5.35
N LYS A 37 5.05 3.37 5.86
CA LYS A 37 5.46 4.54 5.05
C LYS A 37 6.42 4.20 3.91
N SER A 38 7.10 3.05 3.97
CA SER A 38 7.96 2.53 2.91
C SER A 38 7.20 1.80 1.80
N ALA A 39 5.94 1.40 2.04
CA ALA A 39 5.10 0.66 1.10
C ALA A 39 4.52 1.58 0.01
N ARG A 40 5.37 1.90 -0.98
CA ARG A 40 5.06 2.86 -2.06
C ARG A 40 4.59 2.21 -3.35
N THR A 41 4.85 0.92 -3.51
CA THR A 41 4.42 0.13 -4.65
C THR A 41 3.55 -1.03 -4.17
N LEU A 42 2.75 -1.57 -5.08
CA LEU A 42 1.92 -2.73 -4.82
C LEU A 42 1.82 -3.61 -6.06
N ALA A 43 1.48 -4.88 -5.84
CA ALA A 43 1.04 -5.81 -6.87
C ALA A 43 -0.25 -6.50 -6.41
N VAL A 44 -1.11 -6.85 -7.36
CA VAL A 44 -2.36 -7.56 -7.12
C VAL A 44 -2.27 -8.92 -7.82
N ASP A 45 -2.58 -9.98 -7.08
CA ASP A 45 -2.86 -11.30 -7.64
C ASP A 45 -4.36 -11.40 -7.88
N GLU A 46 -4.78 -11.47 -9.14
CA GLU A 46 -6.20 -11.49 -9.52
C GLU A 46 -6.87 -12.86 -9.32
N VAL A 47 -6.10 -13.92 -9.06
CA VAL A 47 -6.63 -15.26 -8.76
C VAL A 47 -6.95 -15.39 -7.28
N THR A 48 -6.01 -14.97 -6.42
CA THR A 48 -6.20 -15.05 -4.96
C THR A 48 -6.75 -13.76 -4.36
N HIS A 49 -6.90 -12.70 -5.15
CA HIS A 49 -7.31 -11.37 -4.71
C HIS A 49 -6.42 -10.78 -3.60
N LYS A 50 -5.16 -11.24 -3.54
CA LYS A 50 -4.18 -10.77 -2.57
C LYS A 50 -3.39 -9.58 -3.11
N ILE A 51 -3.12 -8.65 -2.21
CA ILE A 51 -2.36 -7.43 -2.48
C ILE A 51 -1.04 -7.53 -1.73
N TYR A 52 0.05 -7.34 -2.44
CA TYR A 52 1.41 -7.44 -1.93
C TYR A 52 2.08 -6.09 -1.97
N LEU A 53 2.57 -5.62 -0.82
CA LEU A 53 3.27 -4.35 -0.70
C LEU A 53 4.69 -4.58 -0.17
N PRO A 54 5.74 -4.43 -0.99
CA PRO A 54 7.11 -4.45 -0.50
C PRO A 54 7.36 -3.26 0.42
N ALA A 55 7.99 -3.53 1.56
CA ALA A 55 8.26 -2.55 2.59
C ALA A 55 9.57 -2.87 3.32
N ALA A 56 10.04 -1.92 4.10
CA ALA A 56 11.14 -2.08 5.04
C ALA A 56 10.92 -1.16 6.25
N ASP A 57 11.55 -1.47 7.37
CA ASP A 57 11.59 -0.54 8.49
C ASP A 57 12.51 0.63 8.14
N LEU A 58 12.12 1.81 8.60
CA LEU A 58 12.78 3.05 8.27
C LEU A 58 13.50 3.56 9.51
N GLU A 59 14.74 4.00 9.34
CA GLU A 59 15.48 4.68 10.40
C GLU A 59 14.73 5.92 10.90
N ALA A 60 15.02 6.30 12.15
CA ALA A 60 14.51 7.55 12.70
C ALA A 60 14.93 8.72 11.80
N ALA A 61 14.03 9.69 11.64
CA ALA A 61 14.35 10.86 10.82
C ALA A 61 15.49 11.65 11.48
N PRO A 62 16.48 12.14 10.72
CA PRO A 62 17.51 13.01 11.28
C PRO A 62 16.85 14.26 11.89
N ALA A 63 17.34 14.68 13.05
CA ALA A 63 16.95 15.96 13.64
C ALA A 63 17.36 17.08 12.68
N GLY A 64 16.39 17.85 12.16
CA GLY A 64 16.66 18.94 11.23
C GLY A 64 15.97 18.84 9.86
N GLY A 65 15.15 17.81 9.61
CA GLY A 65 14.32 17.76 8.41
C GLY A 65 15.14 17.54 7.13
N GLY A 66 15.65 16.31 6.96
CA GLY A 66 16.39 15.87 5.79
C GLY A 66 15.70 14.73 5.04
N MET A 67 15.97 14.67 3.73
CA MET A 67 15.33 13.80 2.74
C MET A 67 15.56 12.30 2.98
N GLN A 68 14.51 11.52 2.68
CA GLN A 68 14.40 10.06 2.56
C GLN A 68 14.96 9.23 3.73
N LYS A 69 14.04 8.71 4.56
CA LYS A 69 14.38 7.76 5.63
C LYS A 69 15.11 6.55 5.03
N LYS A 70 16.32 6.28 5.50
CA LYS A 70 17.07 5.07 5.12
C LYS A 70 16.31 3.83 5.58
N MET A 71 16.34 2.78 4.77
CA MET A 71 15.81 1.48 5.16
C MET A 71 16.82 0.77 6.06
N ILE A 72 16.33 0.16 7.14
CA ILE A 72 17.15 -0.65 8.04
C ILE A 72 17.53 -1.93 7.31
N ALA A 73 18.83 -2.24 7.23
CA ALA A 73 19.33 -3.46 6.59
C ALA A 73 18.68 -4.72 7.21
N GLY A 74 18.25 -5.66 6.37
CA GLY A 74 17.61 -6.90 6.82
C GLY A 74 16.13 -6.78 7.24
N SER A 75 15.53 -5.58 7.19
CA SER A 75 14.12 -5.35 7.57
C SER A 75 13.11 -5.47 6.43
N PHE A 76 13.57 -5.89 5.24
CA PHE A 76 12.70 -6.06 4.09
C PHE A 76 11.60 -7.07 4.41
N GLN A 77 10.37 -6.73 4.03
CA GLN A 77 9.20 -7.56 4.22
C GLN A 77 8.15 -7.27 3.16
N VAL A 78 7.26 -8.23 2.96
CA VAL A 78 6.08 -8.06 2.11
C VAL A 78 4.85 -8.04 3.01
N LEU A 79 4.14 -6.93 3.01
CA LEU A 79 2.83 -6.86 3.65
C LEU A 79 1.81 -7.49 2.69
N VAL A 80 0.99 -8.40 3.20
CA VAL A 80 -0.03 -9.09 2.42
C VAL A 80 -1.40 -8.72 2.95
N PHE A 81 -2.28 -8.30 2.05
CA PHE A 81 -3.68 -7.98 2.34
C PHE A 81 -4.59 -8.78 1.41
N GLY A 82 -5.87 -8.90 1.75
CA GLY A 82 -6.81 -9.79 1.07
C GLY A 82 -6.89 -11.17 1.74
N GLN A 83 -7.97 -11.89 1.48
CA GLN A 83 -8.22 -13.23 2.01
C GLN A 83 -7.93 -14.27 0.93
#